data_AF-A0A127SPL5-F1
#
_entry.id   AF-A0A127SPL5-F1
#
_cell.length_a   1.000
_cell.length_b   1.000
_cell.length_c   1.000
_cell.angle_alpha   90.00
_cell.angle_beta   90.00
_cell.angle_gamma   90.00
#
_symmetry.space_group_name_H-M   'P 1'
#
loop_
_entity.id
_entity.type
_entity.pdbx_description
1 polymer ?
#
loop_
_entity_poly.entity_id
_entity_poly.type
_entity_poly.pdbx_seq_one_letter_code
_entity_poly.pdbx_strand_id
1 'polypeptide(L)'
;YRPAAQFGIFFTFFLASFFFDIKDAASIAVIGAADGPTSIYVAQVLDSAYLGPIMVAAYSYMALVPIIQPPVIKLCTTKKERLIRMKYHPGEVTKLTKILFPIVITIVAGVVAPQSAALVGFLMFGNLIRECGVLDSLSQTD
;
A
#
# COMPACT_ATOMS: atom_id res chain seq x y z
N TYR A 1 -6.25 -4.49 -11.06
CA TYR A 1 -5.82 -5.28 -9.88
C TYR A 1 -5.90 -4.47 -8.58
N ARG A 2 -5.38 -3.23 -8.50
CA ARG A 2 -5.47 -2.39 -7.29
C ARG A 2 -6.88 -2.16 -6.70
N PRO A 3 -7.96 -1.99 -7.49
CA PRO A 3 -9.31 -1.84 -6.93
C PRO A 3 -9.81 -3.08 -6.18
N ALA A 4 -9.40 -4.27 -6.63
CA ALA A 4 -9.74 -5.54 -5.96
C ALA A 4 -8.97 -5.73 -4.64
N ALA A 5 -7.79 -5.10 -4.50
CA ALA A 5 -7.07 -5.08 -3.23
C ALA A 5 -7.76 -4.17 -2.20
N GLN A 6 -8.36 -3.04 -2.63
CA GLN A 6 -9.14 -2.17 -1.77
C GLN A 6 -10.43 -2.83 -1.25
N PHE A 7 -10.95 -3.85 -1.94
CA PHE A 7 -12.07 -4.66 -1.43
C PHE A 7 -11.76 -5.28 -0.05
N GLY A 8 -10.50 -5.65 0.19
CA GLY A 8 -10.07 -6.16 1.49
C GLY A 8 -10.36 -5.19 2.63
N ILE A 9 -10.12 -3.88 2.41
CA ILE A 9 -10.37 -2.80 3.37
C ILE A 9 -11.88 -2.65 3.65
N PHE A 10 -12.70 -2.63 2.60
CA PHE A 10 -14.16 -2.50 2.78
C PHE A 10 -14.76 -3.72 3.48
N PHE A 11 -14.26 -4.91 3.18
CA PHE A 11 -14.71 -6.14 3.82
C PHE A 11 -14.33 -6.19 5.31
N THR A 12 -13.08 -5.84 5.66
CA THR A 12 -12.66 -5.74 7.07
C THR A 12 -13.39 -4.63 7.80
N PHE A 13 -13.64 -3.48 7.17
CA PHE A 13 -14.46 -2.41 7.74
C PHE A 13 -15.88 -2.88 8.07
N PHE A 14 -16.54 -3.54 7.11
CA PHE A 14 -17.90 -4.03 7.29
C PHE A 14 -17.99 -5.03 8.45
N LEU A 15 -17.05 -5.97 8.53
CA LEU A 15 -16.99 -6.92 9.64
C LEU A 15 -16.67 -6.25 10.98
N ALA A 16 -15.70 -5.32 11.01
CA ALA A 16 -15.30 -4.64 12.23
C ALA A 16 -16.39 -3.70 12.76
N SER A 17 -17.20 -3.11 11.88
CA SER A 17 -18.31 -2.22 12.25
C SER A 17 -19.41 -2.91 13.05
N PHE A 18 -19.46 -4.25 13.12
CA PHE A 18 -20.38 -4.98 14.00
C PHE A 18 -19.90 -5.09 15.44
N PHE A 19 -18.59 -4.94 15.68
CA PHE A 19 -17.96 -5.20 16.98
C PHE A 19 -17.30 -3.96 17.60
N PHE A 20 -16.96 -2.96 16.79
CA PHE A 20 -16.22 -1.76 17.20
C PHE A 20 -16.91 -0.48 16.73
N ASP A 21 -16.62 0.64 17.40
CA ASP A 21 -17.02 1.97 16.96
C ASP A 21 -16.41 2.28 15.58
N ILE A 22 -17.06 3.15 14.80
CA ILE A 22 -16.71 3.50 13.43
C ILE A 22 -15.24 3.94 13.32
N LYS A 23 -14.71 4.66 14.31
CA LYS A 23 -13.30 5.11 14.32
C LYS A 23 -12.31 3.95 14.46
N ASP A 24 -12.60 3.01 15.34
CA ASP A 24 -11.77 1.83 15.56
C ASP A 24 -11.93 0.82 14.42
N ALA A 25 -13.15 0.63 13.93
CA ALA A 25 -13.45 -0.18 12.75
C ALA A 25 -12.73 0.36 11.50
N ALA A 26 -12.70 1.67 11.30
CA ALA A 26 -11.94 2.31 10.22
C ALA A 26 -10.44 2.06 10.35
N SER A 27 -9.89 2.12 11.57
CA SER A 27 -8.47 1.87 11.83
C SER A 27 -8.08 0.40 11.60
N ILE A 28 -8.93 -0.55 12.03
CA ILE A 28 -8.76 -2.00 11.79
C ILE A 28 -8.89 -2.32 10.30
N ALA A 29 -9.81 -1.65 9.60
CA ALA A 29 -10.06 -1.89 8.19
C ALA A 29 -8.82 -1.70 7.31
N VAL A 30 -7.97 -0.71 7.65
CA VAL A 30 -6.77 -0.37 6.86
C VAL A 30 -5.76 -1.53 6.80
N ILE A 31 -5.78 -2.46 7.77
CA ILE A 31 -4.97 -3.69 7.72
C ILE A 31 -5.28 -4.50 6.44
N GLY A 32 -6.53 -4.46 5.97
CA GLY A 32 -6.97 -5.10 4.73
C GLY A 32 -6.31 -4.55 3.46
N ALA A 33 -5.66 -3.38 3.53
CA ALA A 33 -4.84 -2.84 2.45
C ALA A 33 -3.52 -3.61 2.28
N ALA A 34 -3.15 -4.44 3.26
CA ALA A 34 -1.86 -5.12 3.38
C ALA A 34 -0.67 -4.12 3.29
N ASP A 35 -0.86 -2.92 3.83
CA ASP A 35 0.14 -1.84 3.87
C ASP A 35 0.32 -1.33 5.31
N GLY A 36 1.50 -1.58 5.87
CA GLY A 36 1.80 -1.48 7.30
C GLY A 36 1.93 -0.03 7.73
N PRO A 37 2.86 0.73 7.11
CA PRO A 37 3.00 2.16 7.37
C PRO A 37 1.68 2.93 7.27
N THR A 38 0.86 2.63 6.26
CA THR A 38 -0.45 3.29 6.07
C THR A 38 -1.45 2.90 7.18
N SER A 39 -1.48 1.64 7.61
CA SER A 39 -2.34 1.18 8.71
C SER A 39 -1.99 1.89 10.04
N ILE A 40 -0.70 2.07 10.30
CA ILE A 40 -0.22 2.75 11.51
C ILE A 40 -0.57 4.24 11.46
N TYR A 41 -0.32 4.88 10.32
CA TYR A 41 -0.60 6.29 10.12
C TYR A 41 -2.09 6.60 10.30
N VAL A 42 -2.99 5.79 9.71
CA VAL A 42 -4.43 6.01 9.85
C VAL A 42 -4.91 5.77 11.28
N ALA A 43 -4.39 4.74 11.97
CA ALA A 43 -4.71 4.50 13.37
C ALA A 43 -4.26 5.66 14.28
N GLN A 44 -3.13 6.29 13.97
CA GLN A 44 -2.64 7.51 14.66
C GLN A 44 -3.51 8.73 14.36
N VAL A 45 -3.87 8.95 13.10
CA VAL A 45 -4.68 10.11 12.67
C VAL A 45 -6.11 10.03 13.22
N LEU A 46 -6.66 8.83 13.37
CA LEU A 46 -8.00 8.60 13.91
C LEU A 46 -8.05 8.47 15.45
N ASP A 47 -6.90 8.55 16.13
CA ASP A 47 -6.74 8.40 17.58
C ASP A 47 -7.39 7.11 18.13
N SER A 48 -7.12 5.98 17.48
CA SER A 48 -7.70 4.70 17.89
C SER A 48 -7.05 4.16 19.16
N ALA A 49 -7.86 3.71 20.12
CA ALA A 49 -7.40 3.06 21.34
C ALA A 49 -6.63 1.74 21.06
N TYR A 50 -6.75 1.17 19.86
CA TYR A 50 -6.18 -0.10 19.46
C TYR A 50 -4.92 0.01 18.61
N LEU A 51 -4.26 1.17 18.61
CA LEU A 51 -3.03 1.40 17.84
C LEU A 51 -1.98 0.29 18.05
N GLY A 52 -1.70 -0.09 19.31
CA GLY A 52 -0.73 -1.15 19.63
C GLY A 52 -1.11 -2.51 19.03
N PRO A 53 -2.32 -3.04 19.31
CA PRO A 53 -2.82 -4.26 18.68
C PRO A 53 -2.82 -4.22 17.14
N ILE A 54 -3.22 -3.10 16.53
CA ILE A 54 -3.23 -2.91 15.07
C ILE A 54 -1.81 -3.01 14.49
N MET A 55 -0.82 -2.38 15.13
CA MET A 55 0.58 -2.45 14.72
C MET A 55 1.09 -3.91 14.72
N VAL A 56 0.85 -4.63 15.82
CA VAL A 56 1.30 -6.03 15.96
C VAL A 56 0.62 -6.91 14.91
N ALA A 57 -0.69 -6.76 14.72
CA ALA A 57 -1.45 -7.53 13.74
C ALA A 57 -0.99 -7.23 12.30
N ALA A 58 -0.75 -5.97 11.95
CA ALA A 58 -0.32 -5.58 10.61
C ALA A 58 1.03 -6.21 10.24
N TYR A 59 2.05 -6.08 11.08
CA TYR A 59 3.36 -6.67 10.80
C TYR A 59 3.36 -8.20 10.87
N SER A 60 2.60 -8.79 11.80
CA SER A 60 2.47 -10.24 11.90
C SER A 60 1.82 -10.84 10.64
N TYR A 61 0.74 -10.23 10.16
CA TYR A 61 0.06 -10.69 8.94
C TYR A 61 0.96 -10.55 7.70
N MET A 62 1.74 -9.47 7.59
CA MET A 62 2.71 -9.30 6.49
C MET A 62 3.76 -10.42 6.46
N ALA A 63 4.28 -10.82 7.61
CA ALA A 63 5.20 -11.94 7.71
C ALA A 63 4.53 -13.28 7.34
N LEU A 64 3.21 -13.41 7.49
CA LEU A 64 2.42 -14.58 7.11
C LEU A 64 2.03 -14.60 5.63
N VAL A 65 2.17 -13.49 4.88
CA VAL A 65 1.83 -13.42 3.45
C VAL A 65 2.50 -14.54 2.63
N PRO A 66 3.81 -14.84 2.77
CA PRO A 66 4.45 -15.92 2.03
C PRO A 66 3.87 -17.31 2.33
N ILE A 67 3.22 -17.49 3.49
CA ILE A 67 2.60 -18.76 3.90
C ILE A 67 1.16 -18.84 3.38
N ILE A 68 0.41 -17.74 3.47
CA ILE A 68 -1.02 -17.67 3.10
C ILE A 68 -1.23 -17.48 1.59
N GLN A 69 -0.36 -16.72 0.92
CA GLN A 69 -0.54 -16.35 -0.49
C GLN A 69 -0.42 -17.56 -1.45
N PRO A 70 0.57 -18.46 -1.33
CA PRO A 70 0.68 -19.62 -2.23
C PRO A 70 -0.54 -20.56 -2.23
N PRO A 71 -1.11 -20.98 -1.09
CA PRO A 71 -2.30 -21.84 -1.09
C PRO A 71 -3.52 -21.12 -1.65
N VAL A 72 -3.73 -19.84 -1.34
CA VAL A 72 -4.86 -19.06 -1.90
C VAL A 72 -4.76 -18.95 -3.43
N ILE A 73 -3.58 -18.61 -3.96
CA ILE A 73 -3.35 -18.62 -5.41
C ILE A 73 -3.57 -20.02 -5.96
N LYS A 74 -3.14 -21.06 -5.23
CA LYS A 74 -3.30 -22.44 -5.67
C LYS A 74 -4.77 -22.86 -5.81
N LEU A 75 -5.65 -22.30 -4.99
CA LEU A 75 -7.10 -22.56 -4.98
C LEU A 75 -7.85 -21.73 -6.03
N CYS A 76 -7.47 -20.46 -6.22
CA CYS A 76 -8.20 -19.54 -7.10
C CYS A 76 -7.74 -19.57 -8.56
N THR A 77 -6.60 -20.17 -8.89
CA THR A 77 -6.07 -20.22 -10.26
C THR A 77 -5.86 -21.64 -10.74
N THR A 78 -5.89 -21.86 -12.04
CA THR A 78 -5.63 -23.17 -12.66
C THR A 78 -4.16 -23.34 -13.06
N LYS A 79 -3.73 -24.60 -13.30
CA LYS A 79 -2.36 -24.86 -13.82
C LYS A 79 -2.11 -24.17 -15.17
N LYS A 80 -3.13 -24.05 -16.03
CA LYS A 80 -3.02 -23.41 -17.34
C LYS A 80 -2.73 -21.91 -17.22
N GLU A 81 -3.42 -21.20 -16.34
CA GLU A 81 -3.21 -19.76 -16.10
C GLU A 81 -1.83 -19.47 -15.51
N ARG A 82 -1.32 -20.33 -14.61
CA ARG A 82 0.01 -20.16 -14.00
C ARG A 82 1.17 -20.36 -14.98
N LEU A 83 0.93 -21.01 -16.12
CA LEU A 83 1.94 -21.28 -17.14
C LEU A 83 1.98 -20.20 -18.24
N ILE A 84 1.12 -19.19 -18.16
CA ILE A 84 1.12 -18.06 -19.10
C ILE A 84 2.47 -17.33 -18.99
N ARG A 85 3.25 -17.36 -20.07
CA ARG A 85 4.50 -16.61 -20.18
C ARG A 85 4.16 -15.13 -20.38
N MET A 86 4.48 -14.30 -19.39
CA MET A 86 4.43 -12.85 -19.56
C MET A 86 5.53 -12.42 -20.53
N LYS A 87 5.14 -11.94 -21.72
CA LYS A 87 6.07 -11.25 -22.63
C LYS A 87 6.45 -9.92 -21.99
N TYR A 88 7.61 -9.90 -21.34
CA TYR A 88 8.13 -8.68 -20.74
C TYR A 88 8.64 -7.79 -21.87
N HIS A 89 7.84 -6.78 -22.23
CA HIS A 89 8.33 -5.63 -22.96
C HIS A 89 8.67 -4.57 -21.91
N PRO A 90 9.95 -4.40 -21.53
CA PRO A 90 10.34 -3.21 -20.80
C PRO A 90 10.11 -2.04 -21.76
N GLY A 91 9.00 -1.33 -21.60
CA GLY A 91 8.89 -0.02 -22.20
C GLY A 91 10.06 0.81 -21.68
N GLU A 92 10.90 1.33 -22.56
CA GLU A 92 11.94 2.28 -22.18
C GLU A 92 11.26 3.55 -21.69
N VAL A 93 11.04 3.64 -20.38
CA VAL A 93 10.53 4.85 -19.75
C VAL A 93 11.66 5.86 -19.70
N THR A 94 11.49 6.97 -20.41
CA THR A 94 12.45 8.07 -20.44
C THR A 94 12.63 8.69 -19.04
N LYS A 95 13.84 9.18 -18.74
CA LYS A 95 14.15 9.85 -17.46
C LYS A 95 13.17 11.00 -17.16
N LEU A 96 12.74 11.73 -18.18
CA LEU A 96 11.74 12.80 -18.04
C LEU A 96 10.40 12.27 -17.54
N THR A 97 9.90 11.15 -18.07
CA THR A 97 8.65 10.54 -17.60
C THR A 97 8.76 10.10 -16.15
N LYS A 98 9.91 9.57 -15.74
CA LYS A 98 10.14 9.15 -14.36
C LYS A 98 10.21 10.30 -13.36
N ILE A 99 10.69 11.47 -13.78
CA ILE A 99 10.75 12.70 -12.97
C ILE A 99 9.39 13.42 -12.93
N LEU A 100 8.69 13.51 -14.06
CA LEU A 100 7.39 14.18 -14.15
C LEU A 100 6.28 13.40 -13.46
N PHE A 101 6.33 12.07 -13.48
CA PHE A 101 5.35 11.19 -12.86
C PHE A 101 5.07 11.52 -11.38
N PRO A 102 6.07 11.57 -10.48
CA PRO A 102 5.85 11.90 -9.07
C PRO A 102 5.33 13.33 -8.87
N ILE A 103 5.75 14.30 -9.67
CA ILE A 103 5.31 15.70 -9.57
C ILE A 103 3.83 15.82 -9.92
N VAL A 104 3.44 15.29 -11.08
CA VAL A 104 2.04 15.35 -11.56
C VAL A 104 1.12 14.60 -10.60
N ILE A 105 1.52 13.42 -10.12
CA ILE A 105 0.72 12.66 -9.16
C ILE A 105 0.57 13.39 -7.83
N THR A 106 1.62 14.05 -7.34
CA THR A 106 1.55 14.81 -6.09
C THR A 106 0.58 15.99 -6.20
N ILE A 107 0.59 16.72 -7.32
CA ILE A 107 -0.35 17.83 -7.57
C ILE A 107 -1.78 17.30 -7.66
N VAL A 108 -2.01 16.25 -8.44
CA VAL A 108 -3.36 15.67 -8.61
C VAL A 108 -3.88 15.09 -7.29
N ALA A 109 -3.06 14.36 -6.54
CA ALA A 109 -3.42 13.84 -5.22
C ALA A 109 -3.69 14.96 -4.20
N GLY A 110 -2.91 16.05 -4.25
CA GLY A 110 -3.11 17.24 -3.43
C GLY A 110 -4.47 17.91 -3.65
N VAL A 111 -4.92 17.98 -4.90
CA VAL A 111 -6.21 18.60 -5.26
C VAL A 111 -7.39 17.67 -4.94
N VAL A 112 -7.26 16.37 -5.21
CA VAL A 112 -8.38 15.41 -5.07
C VAL A 112 -8.54 14.93 -3.62
N ALA A 113 -7.44 14.73 -2.89
CA ALA A 113 -7.44 14.13 -1.55
C ALA A 113 -6.35 14.78 -0.67
N PRO A 114 -6.60 15.99 -0.12
CA PRO A 114 -5.60 16.75 0.64
C PRO A 114 -5.09 15.99 1.88
N GLN A 115 -5.91 15.14 2.51
CA GLN A 115 -5.47 14.30 3.63
C GLN A 115 -4.48 13.19 3.22
N SER A 116 -4.57 12.69 1.98
CA SER A 116 -3.62 11.70 1.43
C SER A 116 -2.41 12.34 0.77
N ALA A 117 -2.44 13.67 0.54
CA ALA A 117 -1.39 14.41 -0.13
C ALA A 117 -0.05 14.33 0.59
N ALA A 118 -0.04 14.32 1.93
CA ALA A 118 1.18 14.18 2.72
C ALA A 118 1.83 12.81 2.47
N LEU A 119 1.08 11.72 2.60
CA LEU A 119 1.58 10.35 2.37
C LEU A 119 2.04 10.14 0.92
N VAL A 120 1.21 10.51 -0.04
CA VAL A 120 1.52 10.37 -1.48
C VAL A 120 2.71 11.27 -1.84
N GLY A 121 2.76 12.49 -1.31
CA GLY A 121 3.85 13.44 -1.52
C GLY A 121 5.17 12.91 -0.99
N PHE A 122 5.24 12.38 0.24
CA PHE A 122 6.46 11.78 0.79
C PHE A 122 6.93 10.57 -0.04
N LEU A 123 6.01 9.68 -0.44
CA LEU A 123 6.34 8.53 -1.27
C LEU A 123 6.87 8.94 -2.65
N MET A 124 6.19 9.88 -3.31
CA MET A 124 6.57 10.37 -4.64
C MET A 124 7.84 11.23 -4.62
N PHE A 125 8.07 11.97 -3.53
CA PHE A 125 9.31 12.68 -3.29
C PHE A 125 10.50 11.73 -3.10
N GLY A 126 10.31 10.62 -2.36
CA GLY A 126 11.32 9.56 -2.28
C GLY A 126 11.67 8.95 -3.64
N ASN A 127 10.66 8.72 -4.49
CA ASN A 127 10.87 8.27 -5.87
C ASN A 127 11.63 9.31 -6.72
N LEU A 128 11.31 10.59 -6.56
CA LEU A 128 11.98 11.69 -7.25
C LEU A 128 13.46 11.77 -6.85
N ILE A 129 13.78 11.67 -5.56
CA ILE A 129 15.17 11.64 -5.07
C ILE A 129 15.95 10.47 -5.69
N ARG A 130 15.34 9.27 -5.70
CA ARG A 130 15.95 8.06 -6.26
C ARG A 130 16.26 8.19 -7.76
N GLU A 131 15.36 8.80 -8.54
CA GLU A 131 15.54 8.96 -9.99
C GLU A 131 16.41 10.17 -10.36
N CYS A 132 16.52 11.18 -9.49
CA CYS A 132 17.43 12.32 -9.66
C CYS A 132 18.91 11.95 -9.39
N GLY A 133 19.20 10.86 -8.67
CA GLY A 133 20.56 10.32 -8.52
C GLY A 133 21.55 11.21 -7.75
N VAL A 134 21.10 12.28 -7.08
CA VAL A 134 21.96 13.21 -6.31
C VAL A 134 22.26 12.70 -4.89
N LEU A 135 21.72 11.54 -4.51
CA LEU A 135 21.82 11.00 -3.16
C LEU A 135 22.17 9.50 -3.13
N ASP A 136 23.08 9.04 -4.01
CA ASP A 136 23.72 7.72 -3.89
C ASP A 136 24.35 7.50 -2.50
N SER A 137 24.64 8.59 -1.77
CA SER A 137 25.18 8.59 -0.41
C SER A 137 24.14 8.35 0.70
N LEU A 138 22.82 8.48 0.43
CA LEU A 138 21.75 8.27 1.42
C LEU A 138 20.91 7.01 1.18
N SER A 139 20.91 6.44 -0.04
CA SER A 139 20.19 5.19 -0.32
C SER A 139 20.95 3.92 0.09
N GLN A 140 22.21 4.06 0.54
CA GLN A 140 23.06 2.97 1.06
C GLN A 140 23.33 3.13 2.57
N THR A 141 22.36 3.60 3.34
CA THR A 141 22.44 3.48 4.80
C THR A 141 21.39 2.46 5.24
N ASP A 142 21.85 1.21 5.26
CA ASP A 142 21.29 -0.04 5.83
C ASP A 142 19.76 -0.21 5.93
#